data_AF-A0A496XDQ7-F1
#
_entry.id   AF-A0A496XDQ7-F1
#
_cell.length_a   1.000
_cell.length_b   1.000
_cell.length_c   1.000
_cell.angle_alpha   90.00
_cell.angle_beta   90.00
_cell.angle_gamma   90.00
#
_symmetry.space_group_name_H-M   'P 1'
#
loop_
_entity.id
_entity.type
_entity.pdbx_description
1 polymer ?
#
loop_
_entity_poly.entity_id
_entity_poly.type
_entity_poly.pdbx_seq_one_letter_code
_entity_poly.pdbx_strand_id
1 'polypeptide(L)'
;MDQVVEISSVTKLRRANKAELAEIFDVSVPAVNGWVRRGCPVVKRGSRCVPWVFDAIEVAEWRAKGPKAAGGIDPQLLPPSERKAWYESETKRRELQVRDKELLPVEEVEEVVARTFAHVAQFLASIPDN
;
A
#
# COMPACT_ATOMS: atom_id res chain seq x y z
N MET A 1 0.63 43.51 -17.12
CA MET A 1 0.14 42.53 -18.12
C MET A 1 0.92 41.20 -18.01
N ASP A 2 2.05 41.17 -17.30
CA ASP A 2 2.92 39.98 -17.19
C ASP A 2 2.46 38.90 -16.21
N GLN A 3 1.91 39.25 -15.03
CA GLN A 3 1.46 38.25 -14.04
C GLN A 3 0.29 37.36 -14.49
N VAL A 4 -0.58 37.86 -15.38
CA VAL A 4 -1.74 37.09 -15.88
C VAL A 4 -1.29 36.01 -16.87
N VAL A 5 -0.24 36.28 -17.65
CA VAL A 5 0.34 35.31 -18.60
C VAL A 5 0.98 34.15 -17.83
N GLU A 6 1.65 34.44 -16.72
CA GLU A 6 2.34 33.44 -15.88
C GLU A 6 1.35 32.51 -15.15
N ILE A 7 0.22 33.03 -14.65
CA ILE A 7 -0.83 32.19 -14.05
C ILE A 7 -1.51 31.31 -15.11
N SER A 8 -1.64 31.82 -16.34
CA SER A 8 -2.23 31.06 -17.45
C SER A 8 -1.34 29.90 -17.91
N SER A 9 -0.01 30.07 -17.90
CA SER A 9 0.94 29.02 -18.27
C SER A 9 1.04 27.94 -17.18
N VAL A 10 1.01 28.31 -15.90
CA VAL A 10 0.94 27.35 -14.77
C VAL A 10 -0.35 26.54 -14.79
N THR A 11 -1.47 27.16 -15.14
CA THR A 11 -2.76 26.45 -15.27
C THR A 11 -2.73 25.47 -16.46
N LYS A 12 -2.08 25.85 -17.55
CA LYS A 12 -1.86 24.98 -18.72
C LYS A 12 -0.98 23.77 -18.39
N LEU A 13 0.04 23.94 -17.54
CA LEU A 13 0.90 22.83 -17.08
C LEU A 13 0.17 21.83 -16.18
N ARG A 14 -0.92 22.25 -15.52
CA ARG A 14 -1.72 21.34 -14.69
C ARG A 14 -2.51 20.34 -15.51
N ARG A 15 -3.06 20.73 -16.66
CA ARG A 15 -3.86 19.87 -17.54
C ARG A 15 -3.07 19.52 -18.79
N ALA A 16 -2.42 18.37 -18.79
CA ALA A 16 -1.55 17.93 -19.88
C ALA A 16 -2.17 16.78 -20.70
N ASN A 17 -1.90 16.77 -22.00
CA ASN A 17 -2.11 15.62 -22.87
C ASN A 17 -0.93 14.62 -22.76
N LYS A 18 -0.96 13.47 -23.47
CA LYS A 18 0.10 12.45 -23.34
C LYS A 18 1.50 12.93 -23.75
N ALA A 19 1.61 13.80 -24.74
CA ALA A 19 2.88 14.34 -25.21
C ALA A 19 3.41 15.39 -24.25
N GLU A 20 2.55 16.31 -23.83
CA GLU A 20 2.89 17.32 -22.82
C GLU A 20 3.27 16.68 -21.48
N LEU A 21 2.57 15.62 -21.06
CA LEU A 21 2.90 14.86 -19.86
C LEU A 21 4.26 14.15 -20.00
N ALA A 22 4.57 13.64 -21.19
CA ALA A 22 5.86 13.04 -21.47
C ALA A 22 7.00 14.08 -21.36
N GLU A 23 6.81 15.28 -21.89
CA GLU A 23 7.77 16.39 -21.77
C GLU A 23 7.94 16.83 -20.31
N ILE A 24 6.85 17.03 -19.56
CA ILE A 24 6.88 17.47 -18.15
C ILE A 24 7.70 16.52 -17.28
N PHE A 25 7.60 15.21 -17.54
CA PHE A 25 8.28 14.19 -16.74
C PHE A 25 9.58 13.68 -17.34
N ASP A 26 10.03 14.26 -18.46
CA ASP A 26 11.21 13.84 -19.23
C ASP A 26 11.21 12.34 -19.53
N VAL A 27 10.09 11.84 -20.07
CA VAL A 27 9.90 10.44 -20.44
C VAL A 27 9.32 10.31 -21.85
N SER A 28 9.41 9.10 -22.41
CA SER A 28 8.80 8.82 -23.71
C SER A 28 7.27 8.65 -23.62
N VAL A 29 6.54 9.02 -24.67
CA VAL A 29 5.08 8.80 -24.78
C VAL A 29 4.67 7.32 -24.57
N PRO A 30 5.44 6.32 -25.06
CA PRO A 30 5.20 4.92 -24.71
C PRO A 30 5.26 4.62 -23.21
N ALA A 31 6.16 5.27 -22.45
CA ALA A 31 6.24 5.11 -21.00
C ALA A 31 4.96 5.60 -20.32
N VAL A 32 4.43 6.74 -20.75
CA VAL A 32 3.12 7.27 -20.31
C VAL A 32 1.99 6.27 -20.62
N ASN A 33 1.99 5.64 -21.80
CA ASN A 33 1.03 4.57 -22.09
C ASN A 33 1.18 3.37 -21.14
N GLY A 34 2.41 3.05 -20.73
CA GLY A 34 2.69 2.08 -19.67
C GLY A 34 2.10 2.49 -18.31
N TRP A 35 2.15 3.79 -17.97
CA TRP A 35 1.58 4.33 -16.72
C TRP A 35 0.07 4.17 -16.68
N VAL A 36 -0.62 4.48 -17.78
CA VAL A 36 -2.07 4.30 -17.90
C VAL A 36 -2.48 2.85 -17.63
N ARG A 37 -1.71 1.87 -18.13
CA ARG A 37 -1.96 0.44 -17.86
C ARG A 37 -1.75 0.05 -16.39
N ARG A 38 -0.88 0.78 -15.68
CA ARG A 38 -0.59 0.57 -14.24
C ARG A 38 -1.54 1.33 -13.30
N GLY A 39 -2.59 1.96 -13.83
CA GLY A 39 -3.57 2.69 -13.01
C GLY A 39 -3.19 4.14 -12.73
N CYS A 40 -2.42 4.78 -13.62
CA CYS A 40 -2.17 6.22 -13.55
C CYS A 40 -3.50 7.01 -13.56
N PRO A 41 -3.65 8.05 -12.70
CA PRO A 41 -4.85 8.86 -12.63
C PRO A 41 -5.09 9.61 -13.94
N VAL A 42 -6.33 9.53 -14.44
CA VAL A 42 -6.76 10.12 -15.71
C VAL A 42 -8.03 10.91 -15.47
N VAL A 43 -8.03 12.18 -15.88
CA VAL A 43 -9.18 13.09 -15.71
C VAL A 43 -10.19 12.87 -16.81
N LYS A 44 -9.71 12.72 -18.05
CA LYS A 44 -10.54 12.37 -19.21
C LYS A 44 -9.82 11.34 -20.07
N ARG A 45 -10.45 10.17 -20.24
CA ARG A 45 -9.98 9.16 -21.17
C ARG A 45 -10.20 9.67 -22.60
N GLY A 46 -9.15 9.58 -23.41
CA GLY A 46 -9.27 9.86 -24.83
C GLY A 46 -9.91 8.70 -25.59
N SER A 47 -10.54 9.01 -26.70
CA SER A 47 -11.12 8.09 -27.67
C SER A 47 -10.73 8.56 -29.09
N ARG A 48 -11.29 7.96 -30.14
CA ARG A 48 -11.00 8.41 -31.51
C ARG A 48 -11.39 9.88 -31.66
N CYS A 49 -10.41 10.72 -32.02
CA CYS A 49 -10.54 12.18 -32.12
C CYS A 49 -10.83 12.93 -30.80
N VAL A 50 -10.70 12.28 -29.64
CA VAL A 50 -10.82 12.95 -28.32
C VAL A 50 -9.47 12.85 -27.59
N PRO A 51 -8.84 13.99 -27.24
CA PRO A 51 -7.54 13.97 -26.56
C PRO A 51 -7.67 13.44 -25.13
N TRP A 52 -6.60 12.83 -24.66
CA TRP A 52 -6.46 12.46 -23.25
C TRP A 52 -6.15 13.71 -22.41
N VAL A 53 -6.69 13.76 -21.20
CA VAL A 53 -6.41 14.83 -20.24
C VAL A 53 -5.97 14.22 -18.92
N PHE A 54 -4.81 14.65 -18.44
CA PHE A 54 -4.21 14.27 -17.16
C PHE A 54 -4.07 15.49 -16.26
N ASP A 55 -4.10 15.30 -14.95
CA ASP A 55 -3.62 16.30 -13.99
C ASP A 55 -2.16 15.98 -13.64
N ALA A 56 -1.22 16.86 -14.01
CA ALA A 56 0.20 16.61 -13.81
C ALA A 56 0.58 16.42 -12.33
N ILE A 57 -0.13 17.07 -11.42
CA ILE A 57 0.12 16.97 -9.96
C ILE A 57 -0.33 15.60 -9.46
N GLU A 58 -1.54 15.16 -9.83
CA GLU A 58 -2.06 13.85 -9.43
C GLU A 58 -1.18 12.71 -9.97
N VAL A 59 -0.68 12.85 -11.21
CA VAL A 59 0.25 11.90 -11.81
C VAL A 59 1.59 11.88 -11.07
N ALA A 60 2.13 13.04 -10.66
CA ALA A 60 3.36 13.13 -9.88
C ALA A 60 3.21 12.43 -8.53
N GLU A 61 2.11 12.68 -7.82
CA GLU A 61 1.81 12.02 -6.54
C GLU A 61 1.66 10.51 -6.68
N TRP A 62 0.93 10.05 -7.70
CA TRP A 62 0.78 8.64 -7.99
C TRP A 62 2.13 7.98 -8.28
N ARG A 63 2.99 8.66 -9.05
CA ARG A 63 4.33 8.16 -9.38
C ARG A 63 5.23 8.12 -8.15
N ALA A 64 5.16 9.12 -7.27
CA ALA A 64 5.91 9.17 -6.01
C ALA A 64 5.48 8.08 -5.03
N LYS A 65 4.18 7.75 -4.99
CA LYS A 65 3.64 6.62 -4.20
C LYS A 65 4.06 5.26 -4.77
N GLY A 66 4.44 5.20 -6.05
CA GLY A 66 4.78 3.97 -6.76
C GLY A 66 3.58 3.02 -6.92
N PRO A 67 3.69 1.94 -7.71
CA PRO A 67 2.81 0.80 -7.46
C PRO A 67 3.03 0.41 -6.01
N LYS A 68 1.98 0.38 -5.17
CA LYS A 68 2.09 -0.21 -3.84
C LYS A 68 2.73 -1.57 -4.04
N ALA A 69 4.01 -1.70 -3.69
CA ALA A 69 4.68 -2.97 -3.78
C ALA A 69 3.89 -3.88 -2.85
N ALA A 70 3.17 -4.83 -3.41
CA ALA A 70 2.47 -5.85 -2.64
C ALA A 70 3.47 -6.75 -1.90
N GLY A 71 4.77 -6.61 -2.18
CA GLY A 71 5.85 -7.14 -1.37
C GLY A 71 6.18 -6.17 -0.23
N GLY A 72 6.04 -6.65 1.01
CA GLY A 72 6.56 -5.94 2.17
C GLY A 72 8.04 -5.60 2.02
N ILE A 73 8.51 -4.64 2.82
CA ILE A 73 9.92 -4.25 2.88
C ILE A 73 10.73 -5.46 3.35
N ASP A 74 11.70 -5.92 2.55
CA ASP A 74 12.69 -6.91 3.01
C ASP A 74 13.70 -6.21 3.93
N PRO A 75 13.71 -6.51 5.24
CA PRO A 75 14.58 -5.85 6.19
C PRO A 75 16.07 -6.10 5.93
N GLN A 76 16.42 -7.19 5.23
CA GLN A 76 17.83 -7.51 4.94
C GLN A 76 18.45 -6.60 3.90
N LEU A 77 17.63 -5.92 3.10
CA LEU A 77 18.07 -4.95 2.10
C LEU A 77 18.21 -3.53 2.66
N LEU A 78 17.70 -3.28 3.88
CA LEU A 78 17.78 -1.98 4.52
C LEU A 78 19.21 -1.69 5.05
N PRO A 79 19.65 -0.42 5.05
CA PRO A 79 20.84 0.02 5.77
C PRO A 79 20.79 -0.38 7.26
N PRO A 80 21.93 -0.59 7.94
CA PRO A 80 21.94 -1.10 9.31
C PRO A 80 21.10 -0.30 10.31
N SER A 81 21.11 1.03 10.20
CA SER A 81 20.30 1.92 11.06
C SER A 81 18.80 1.75 10.83
N GLU A 82 18.37 1.70 9.57
CA GLU A 82 16.96 1.54 9.19
C GLU A 82 16.45 0.13 9.50
N ARG A 83 17.30 -0.88 9.31
CA ARG A 83 17.02 -2.27 9.68
C ARG A 83 16.76 -2.40 11.17
N LYS A 84 17.61 -1.79 12.01
CA LYS A 84 17.40 -1.76 13.47
C LYS A 84 16.06 -1.10 13.82
N ALA A 85 15.78 0.07 13.25
CA ALA A 85 14.52 0.78 13.48
C ALA A 85 13.30 -0.03 13.04
N TRP A 86 13.39 -0.77 11.93
CA TRP A 86 12.33 -1.67 11.45
C TRP A 86 12.04 -2.78 12.47
N TYR A 87 13.06 -3.49 12.95
CA TYR A 87 12.88 -4.55 13.93
C TYR A 87 12.34 -4.03 15.26
N GLU A 88 12.83 -2.88 15.73
CA GLU A 88 12.29 -2.23 16.94
C GLU A 88 10.80 -1.86 16.77
N SER A 89 10.43 -1.39 15.60
CA SER A 89 9.04 -1.05 15.27
C SER A 89 8.16 -2.30 15.20
N GLU A 90 8.64 -3.37 14.57
CA GLU A 90 7.90 -4.63 14.46
C GLU A 90 7.73 -5.35 15.80
N THR A 91 8.73 -5.29 16.69
CA THR A 91 8.61 -5.80 18.05
C THR A 91 7.51 -5.06 18.81
N LYS A 92 7.53 -3.72 18.79
CA LYS A 92 6.48 -2.89 19.43
C LYS A 92 5.10 -3.15 18.82
N ARG A 93 5.02 -3.34 17.51
CA ARG A 93 3.78 -3.69 16.83
C ARG A 93 3.24 -5.02 17.38
N ARG A 94 4.07 -6.06 17.46
CA ARG A 94 3.68 -7.36 18.02
C ARG A 94 3.25 -7.26 19.49
N GLU A 95 3.95 -6.48 20.30
CA GLU A 95 3.57 -6.23 21.71
C GLU A 95 2.17 -5.60 21.82
N LEU A 96 1.87 -4.60 20.99
CA LEU A 96 0.54 -4.00 20.92
C LEU A 96 -0.52 -5.02 20.48
N GLN A 97 -0.21 -5.87 19.50
CA GLN A 97 -1.12 -6.92 19.04
C GLN A 97 -1.40 -7.97 20.11
N VAL A 98 -0.41 -8.32 20.94
CA VAL A 98 -0.63 -9.20 22.08
C VAL A 98 -1.52 -8.55 23.14
N ARG A 99 -1.28 -7.26 23.43
CA ARG A 99 -2.10 -6.48 24.37
C ARG A 99 -3.56 -6.39 23.89
N ASP A 100 -3.74 -6.13 22.60
CA ASP A 100 -5.04 -5.95 21.96
C ASP A 100 -5.71 -7.30 21.60
N LYS A 101 -5.07 -8.43 21.97
CA LYS A 101 -5.54 -9.81 21.76
C LYS A 101 -5.71 -10.22 20.30
N GLU A 102 -5.04 -9.53 19.38
CA GLU A 102 -4.89 -9.96 17.98
C GLU A 102 -3.88 -11.11 17.85
N LEU A 103 -2.88 -11.17 18.73
CA LEU A 103 -1.93 -12.26 18.86
C LEU A 103 -1.98 -12.86 20.27
N LEU A 104 -1.84 -14.18 20.37
CA LEU A 104 -1.76 -14.90 21.64
C LEU A 104 -0.49 -15.77 21.65
N PRO A 105 0.22 -15.87 22.80
CA PRO A 105 1.30 -16.83 22.98
C PRO A 105 0.81 -18.25 22.74
N VAL A 106 1.63 -19.08 22.11
CA VAL A 106 1.24 -20.46 21.77
C VAL A 106 1.10 -21.31 23.02
N GLU A 107 1.92 -21.05 24.04
CA GLU A 107 1.94 -21.77 25.31
C GLU A 107 0.60 -21.59 26.05
N GLU A 108 0.03 -20.37 26.04
CA GLU A 108 -1.28 -20.10 26.63
C GLU A 108 -2.39 -20.89 25.90
N VAL A 109 -2.31 -20.98 24.57
CA VAL A 109 -3.28 -21.74 23.77
C VAL A 109 -3.18 -23.23 24.08
N GLU A 110 -1.96 -23.77 24.13
CA GLU A 110 -1.71 -25.17 24.44
C GLU A 110 -2.28 -25.57 25.81
N GLU A 111 -2.03 -24.76 26.84
CA GLU A 111 -2.56 -24.98 28.19
C GLU A 111 -4.09 -24.96 28.23
N VAL A 112 -4.70 -23.96 27.59
CA VAL A 112 -6.17 -23.82 27.56
C VAL A 112 -6.81 -24.98 26.82
N VAL A 113 -6.26 -25.36 25.66
CA VAL A 113 -6.76 -26.48 24.86
C VAL A 113 -6.63 -27.78 25.65
N ALA A 114 -5.46 -28.08 26.20
CA ALA A 114 -5.22 -29.30 26.98
C ALA A 114 -6.18 -29.42 28.17
N ARG A 115 -6.35 -28.33 28.95
CA ARG A 115 -7.30 -28.29 30.07
C ARG A 115 -8.75 -28.52 29.62
N THR A 116 -9.13 -27.92 28.49
CA THR A 116 -10.49 -28.06 27.96
C THR A 116 -10.77 -29.50 27.53
N PHE A 117 -9.84 -30.14 26.83
CA PHE A 117 -9.99 -31.55 26.44
C PHE A 117 -9.99 -32.51 27.63
N ALA A 118 -9.16 -32.24 28.65
CA ALA A 118 -9.18 -33.02 29.89
C ALA A 118 -10.55 -32.97 30.58
N HIS A 119 -11.17 -31.78 30.66
CA HIS A 119 -12.52 -31.64 31.21
C HIS A 119 -13.58 -32.40 30.40
N VAL A 120 -13.52 -32.35 29.07
CA VAL A 120 -14.44 -33.11 28.20
C VAL A 120 -14.28 -34.61 28.43
N ALA A 121 -13.05 -35.11 28.47
CA ALA A 121 -12.78 -36.53 28.72
C ALA A 121 -13.31 -36.98 30.10
N GLN A 122 -13.06 -36.18 31.14
CA GLN A 122 -13.55 -36.46 32.49
C GLN A 122 -15.09 -36.45 32.56
N PHE A 123 -15.73 -35.52 31.86
CA PHE A 123 -17.19 -35.47 31.77
C PHE A 123 -17.75 -36.71 31.07
N LEU A 124 -17.19 -37.11 29.93
CA LEU A 124 -17.63 -38.32 29.21
C LEU A 124 -17.47 -39.58 30.07
N ALA A 125 -16.37 -39.70 30.82
CA ALA A 125 -16.14 -40.82 31.73
C ALA A 125 -17.13 -40.86 32.92
N SER A 126 -17.81 -39.75 33.21
CA SER A 126 -18.81 -39.70 34.29
C SER A 126 -20.20 -40.18 33.87
N ILE A 127 -20.43 -40.42 32.57
CA ILE A 127 -21.70 -40.95 32.07
C ILE A 127 -21.77 -42.44 32.43
N PRO A 128 -22.81 -42.89 33.16
CA PRO A 128 -22.98 -44.30 33.47
C PRO A 128 -23.19 -45.14 32.20
N ASP A 129 -22.56 -46.31 32.14
CA ASP A 129 -22.88 -47.32 31.11
C ASP A 129 -24.30 -47.83 31.33
N ASN A 130 -25.10 -47.81 30.26
CA ASN A 130 -26.50 -48.22 30.25
C ASN A 130 -26.67 -49.68 29.82
#